data_AF-A0A7R9LWC9-F1
#
_entry.id   AF-A0A7R9LWC9-F1
#
_cell.length_a   1.000
_cell.length_b   1.000
_cell.length_c   1.000
_cell.angle_alpha   90.00
_cell.angle_beta   90.00
_cell.angle_gamma   90.00
#
_symmetry.space_group_name_H-M   'P 1'
#
loop_
_entity.id
_entity.type
_entity.pdbx_description
1 polymer ?
#
loop_
_entity_poly.entity_id
_entity_poly.type
_entity_poly.pdbx_seq_one_letter_code
_entity_poly.pdbx_strand_id
1 'polypeptide(L)'
;MAGSAPPRPPPPETDDEFEIQFPVLQPNQPIMMAAHDLHLEVKQWSSKENEIIAAAKKMALLMARLSQLCGGEGGTKKDLIACAKAIAEASEEVTRLAKDQAKLCTDKRMRTVIFFKFAKEFQPLEPN
;
A
#
# COMPACT_ATOMS: atom_id res chain seq x y z
N MET A 1 -28.24 30.43 -31.24
CA MET A 1 -28.32 29.41 -30.17
C MET A 1 -26.96 28.72 -30.07
N ALA A 2 -26.14 29.10 -29.10
CA ALA A 2 -24.91 28.38 -28.77
C ALA A 2 -25.02 28.04 -27.28
N GLY A 3 -25.35 26.78 -26.97
CA GLY A 3 -25.44 26.29 -25.60
C GLY A 3 -24.02 26.08 -25.07
N SER A 4 -23.60 26.92 -24.13
CA SER A 4 -22.39 26.72 -23.34
C SER A 4 -22.54 25.44 -22.51
N ALA A 5 -21.67 24.47 -22.74
CA ALA A 5 -21.58 23.26 -21.93
C ALA A 5 -21.32 23.65 -20.46
N PRO A 6 -21.97 22.99 -19.49
CA PRO A 6 -21.79 23.30 -18.08
C PRO A 6 -20.32 23.12 -17.66
N PRO A 7 -19.80 23.98 -16.76
CA PRO A 7 -18.44 23.87 -16.26
C PRO A 7 -18.23 22.48 -15.65
N ARG A 8 -17.17 21.81 -16.09
CA ARG A 8 -16.73 20.52 -15.54
C ARG A 8 -16.58 20.67 -14.02
N PRO A 9 -17.14 19.77 -13.19
CA PRO A 9 -16.91 19.81 -11.76
C PRO A 9 -15.40 19.79 -11.48
N PRO A 10 -14.92 20.52 -10.46
CA PRO A 10 -13.51 20.50 -10.10
C PRO A 10 -13.07 19.04 -9.89
N PRO A 11 -11.85 18.68 -10.31
CA PRO A 11 -11.28 17.38 -9.95
C PRO A 11 -11.38 17.23 -8.42
N PRO A 12 -11.76 16.04 -7.91
CA PRO A 12 -11.78 15.81 -6.47
C PRO A 12 -10.42 16.21 -5.91
N GLU A 13 -10.40 16.90 -4.77
CA GLU A 13 -9.19 17.14 -3.97
C GLU A 13 -8.74 15.81 -3.37
N THR A 14 -8.25 14.89 -4.20
CA THR A 14 -7.56 13.69 -3.77
C THR A 14 -6.12 14.09 -3.49
N ASP A 15 -5.87 14.65 -2.29
CA ASP A 15 -4.58 14.70 -1.60
C ASP A 15 -3.36 14.58 -2.56
N ASP A 16 -3.17 15.58 -3.42
CA ASP A 16 -2.19 15.59 -4.51
C ASP A 16 -0.72 15.52 -4.02
N GLU A 17 -0.47 15.50 -2.71
CA GLU A 17 0.87 15.24 -2.14
C GLU A 17 1.29 13.76 -2.22
N PHE A 18 0.37 12.82 -2.50
CA PHE A 18 0.72 11.43 -2.78
C PHE A 18 1.14 11.19 -4.24
N GLU A 19 1.30 12.25 -5.05
CA GLU A 19 2.06 12.20 -6.32
C GLU A 19 3.58 12.21 -6.07
N ILE A 20 4.06 11.44 -5.08
CA ILE A 20 5.47 11.07 -5.04
C ILE A 20 5.67 10.18 -6.26
N GLN A 21 6.21 10.77 -7.34
CA GLN A 21 6.52 10.15 -8.62
C GLN A 21 6.99 8.69 -8.43
N PHE A 22 6.03 7.75 -8.53
CA PHE A 22 6.30 6.36 -8.26
C PHE A 22 7.33 5.87 -9.30
N PRO A 23 8.34 5.08 -8.90
CA PRO A 23 9.38 4.64 -9.83
C PRO A 23 8.77 3.99 -11.08
N VAL A 24 9.27 4.39 -12.25
CA VAL A 24 8.80 3.85 -13.54
C VAL A 24 9.20 2.38 -13.65
N LEU A 25 8.22 1.52 -13.93
CA LEU A 25 8.42 0.08 -14.14
C LEU A 25 9.46 -0.18 -15.25
N GLN A 26 10.54 -0.88 -14.92
CA GLN A 26 11.46 -1.45 -15.92
C GLN A 26 11.09 -2.91 -16.21
N PRO A 27 11.47 -3.45 -17.38
CA PRO A 27 11.27 -4.86 -17.69
C PRO A 27 11.93 -5.75 -16.62
N ASN A 28 11.28 -6.86 -16.27
CA ASN A 28 11.83 -7.88 -15.36
C ASN A 28 11.97 -7.47 -13.88
N GLN A 29 11.14 -6.54 -13.38
CA GLN A 29 11.09 -6.13 -11.97
C GLN A 29 9.80 -6.60 -11.27
N PRO A 30 9.69 -7.88 -10.86
CA PRO A 30 8.46 -8.42 -10.27
C PRO A 30 8.08 -7.73 -8.95
N ILE A 31 9.07 -7.30 -8.16
CA ILE A 31 8.83 -6.57 -6.89
C ILE A 31 8.23 -5.19 -7.18
N MET A 32 8.74 -4.47 -8.18
CA MET A 32 8.20 -3.16 -8.56
C MET A 32 6.79 -3.28 -9.13
N MET A 33 6.50 -4.35 -9.88
CA MET A 33 5.15 -4.62 -10.38
C MET A 33 4.15 -4.82 -9.23
N ALA A 34 4.50 -5.65 -8.23
CA ALA A 34 3.66 -5.84 -7.04
C ALA A 34 3.48 -4.52 -6.24
N ALA A 35 4.54 -3.71 -6.14
CA ALA A 35 4.47 -2.40 -5.50
C ALA A 35 3.50 -1.46 -6.23
N HIS A 36 3.52 -1.47 -7.57
CA HIS A 36 2.65 -0.66 -8.39
C HIS A 36 1.18 -1.13 -8.29
N ASP A 37 0.93 -2.44 -8.30
CA ASP A 37 -0.42 -2.98 -8.12
C ASP A 37 -1.03 -2.54 -6.78
N LEU A 38 -0.26 -2.64 -5.69
CA LEU A 38 -0.70 -2.13 -4.38
C LEU A 38 -0.94 -0.62 -4.43
N HIS A 39 -0.03 0.15 -5.05
CA HIS A 39 -0.16 1.60 -5.19
C HIS A 39 -1.44 2.01 -5.94
N LEU A 40 -1.75 1.33 -7.05
CA LEU A 40 -2.96 1.57 -7.84
C LEU A 40 -4.23 1.29 -7.05
N GLU A 41 -4.22 0.23 -6.23
CA GLU A 41 -5.37 -0.12 -5.41
C GLU A 41 -5.60 0.89 -4.28
N VAL A 42 -4.53 1.43 -3.67
CA VAL A 42 -4.66 2.33 -2.51
C VAL A 42 -4.79 3.80 -2.89
N LYS A 43 -4.35 4.22 -4.08
CA LYS A 43 -4.41 5.64 -4.50
C LYS A 43 -5.83 6.16 -4.70
N GLN A 44 -6.77 5.27 -5.05
CA GLN A 44 -8.18 5.65 -5.23
C GLN A 44 -8.89 5.92 -3.89
N TRP A 45 -8.24 5.63 -2.76
CA TRP A 45 -8.77 5.84 -1.43
C TRP A 45 -8.08 7.02 -0.74
N SER A 46 -8.88 7.84 -0.03
CA SER A 46 -8.34 8.89 0.82
C SER A 46 -7.63 8.29 2.04
N SER A 47 -6.44 8.82 2.34
CA SER A 47 -5.69 8.50 3.56
C SER A 47 -6.19 9.29 4.78
N LYS A 48 -7.06 10.28 4.57
CA LYS A 48 -7.64 11.08 5.65
C LYS A 48 -8.55 10.19 6.48
N GLU A 49 -8.21 10.03 7.76
CA GLU A 49 -8.93 9.19 8.73
C GLU A 49 -8.93 7.67 8.39
N ASN A 50 -8.06 7.23 7.47
CA ASN A 50 -7.93 5.82 7.11
C ASN A 50 -6.47 5.36 7.24
N GLU A 51 -6.13 4.92 8.45
CA GLU A 51 -4.78 4.46 8.79
C GLU A 51 -4.37 3.21 7.99
N ILE A 52 -5.33 2.36 7.58
CA ILE A 52 -5.05 1.18 6.74
C ILE A 52 -4.52 1.64 5.38
N ILE A 53 -5.18 2.62 4.77
CA ILE A 53 -4.78 3.17 3.47
C ILE A 53 -3.44 3.90 3.60
N ALA A 54 -3.24 4.68 4.66
CA ALA A 54 -1.96 5.34 4.91
C ALA A 54 -0.80 4.34 5.06
N ALA A 55 -1.00 3.26 5.83
CA ALA A 55 0.01 2.22 6.01
C ALA A 55 0.28 1.44 4.70
N ALA A 56 -0.75 1.11 3.93
CA ALA A 56 -0.62 0.41 2.66
C ALA A 56 0.06 1.28 1.58
N LYS A 57 -0.22 2.59 1.55
CA LYS A 57 0.51 3.58 0.74
C LYS A 57 2.01 3.58 1.05
N LYS A 58 2.37 3.55 2.34
CA LYS A 58 3.76 3.42 2.79
C LYS A 58 4.39 2.09 2.38
N MET A 59 3.67 0.97 2.48
CA MET A 59 4.14 -0.34 2.03
C MET A 59 4.50 -0.34 0.54
N ALA A 60 3.65 0.24 -0.31
CA ALA A 60 3.89 0.30 -1.74
C ALA A 60 5.19 1.08 -2.06
N LEU A 61 5.41 2.22 -1.42
CA LEU A 61 6.64 3.02 -1.59
C LEU A 61 7.88 2.25 -1.13
N LEU A 62 7.79 1.54 -0.01
CA LEU A 62 8.89 0.73 0.49
C LEU A 62 9.19 -0.47 -0.41
N MET A 63 8.16 -1.13 -0.97
CA MET A 63 8.36 -2.21 -1.93
C MET A 63 9.02 -1.72 -3.24
N ALA A 64 8.65 -0.53 -3.71
CA ALA A 64 9.31 0.09 -4.85
C ALA A 64 10.79 0.38 -4.56
N ARG A 65 11.09 0.94 -3.38
CA ARG A 65 12.46 1.16 -2.91
C ARG A 65 13.25 -0.15 -2.76
N LEU A 66 12.62 -1.21 -2.26
CA LEU A 66 13.24 -2.53 -2.15
C LEU A 66 13.63 -3.07 -3.53
N SER A 67 12.78 -2.88 -4.54
CA SER A 67 13.09 -3.28 -5.92
C SER A 67 14.33 -2.56 -6.47
N GLN A 68 14.49 -1.27 -6.18
CA GLN A 68 15.68 -0.49 -6.59
C GLN A 68 16.94 -0.99 -5.90
N LEU A 69 16.86 -1.24 -4.59
CA LEU A 69 17.96 -1.78 -3.79
C LEU A 69 18.38 -3.19 -4.25
N CYS A 70 17.42 -4.06 -4.59
CA CYS A 70 17.68 -5.37 -5.18
C CYS A 70 18.33 -5.28 -6.57
N GLY A 71 18.03 -4.24 -7.34
CA GLY A 71 18.63 -3.95 -8.65
C GLY A 71 20.07 -3.44 -8.59
N GLY A 72 20.64 -3.25 -7.39
CA GLY A 72 21.98 -2.70 -7.20
C GLY A 72 22.06 -1.18 -7.31
N GLU A 73 20.91 -0.50 -7.40
CA GLU A 73 20.85 0.95 -7.53
C GLU A 73 20.82 1.61 -6.13
N GLY A 74 21.91 2.29 -5.78
CA GLY A 74 21.88 3.35 -4.76
C GLY A 74 21.76 2.94 -3.28
N GLY A 75 22.19 1.75 -2.86
CA GLY A 75 22.19 1.42 -1.42
C GLY A 75 23.10 0.27 -0.99
N THR A 76 23.27 0.15 0.32
CA THR A 76 24.10 -0.89 0.95
C THR A 76 23.23 -2.07 1.40
N LYS A 77 23.87 -3.21 1.74
CA LYS A 77 23.18 -4.35 2.36
C LYS A 77 22.39 -3.96 3.62
N LYS A 78 22.84 -2.93 4.34
CA LYS A 78 22.13 -2.40 5.52
C LYS A 78 20.82 -1.73 5.12
N ASP A 79 20.81 -0.97 4.02
CA ASP A 79 19.60 -0.31 3.50
C ASP A 79 18.56 -1.33 3.03
N LEU A 80 19.01 -2.40 2.37
CA LEU A 80 18.13 -3.51 1.97
C LEU A 80 17.43 -4.13 3.19
N ILE A 81 18.20 -4.44 4.23
CA ILE A 81 17.68 -5.04 5.47
C ILE A 81 16.73 -4.05 6.17
N ALA A 82 17.10 -2.78 6.27
CA ALA A 82 16.27 -1.75 6.89
C ALA A 82 14.95 -1.55 6.12
N CYS A 83 15.00 -1.56 4.78
CA CYS A 83 13.82 -1.47 3.93
C CYS A 83 12.90 -2.68 4.11
N ALA A 84 13.46 -3.89 4.13
CA ALA A 84 12.68 -5.11 4.40
C ALA A 84 12.01 -5.08 5.78
N LYS A 85 12.72 -4.62 6.82
CA LYS A 85 12.14 -4.43 8.16
C LYS A 85 11.00 -3.41 8.16
N ALA A 86 11.18 -2.28 7.48
CA ALA A 86 10.13 -1.26 7.38
C ALA A 86 8.87 -1.78 6.65
N ILE A 87 9.03 -2.66 5.64
CA ILE A 87 7.89 -3.32 4.98
C ILE A 87 7.18 -4.24 5.97
N ALA A 88 7.92 -5.03 6.74
CA ALA A 88 7.36 -5.91 7.76
C ALA A 88 6.57 -5.11 8.82
N GLU A 89 7.15 -4.05 9.36
CA GLU A 89 6.49 -3.16 10.33
C GLU A 89 5.20 -2.54 9.76
N ALA A 90 5.24 -2.04 8.52
CA ALA A 90 4.06 -1.49 7.87
C ALA A 90 2.98 -2.55 7.62
N SER A 91 3.37 -3.79 7.33
CA SER A 91 2.44 -4.91 7.15
C SER A 91 1.80 -5.41 8.45
N GLU A 92 2.55 -5.37 9.56
CA GLU A 92 2.01 -5.63 10.88
C GLU A 92 0.97 -4.58 11.27
N GLU A 93 1.22 -3.31 10.94
CA GLU A 93 0.29 -2.22 11.19
C GLU A 93 -1.00 -2.37 10.38
N VAL A 94 -0.91 -2.69 9.09
CA VAL A 94 -2.09 -3.02 8.26
C VAL A 94 -2.88 -4.18 8.87
N THR A 95 -2.19 -5.22 9.33
CA THR A 95 -2.81 -6.39 9.96
C THR A 95 -3.51 -6.04 11.28
N ARG A 96 -2.88 -5.19 12.11
CA ARG A 96 -3.44 -4.73 13.39
C ARG A 96 -4.74 -3.95 13.16
N LEU A 97 -4.68 -2.95 12.29
CA LEU A 97 -5.83 -2.10 11.94
C LEU A 97 -6.96 -2.91 11.29
N ALA A 98 -6.64 -3.86 10.40
CA ALA A 98 -7.63 -4.74 9.79
C ALA A 98 -8.34 -5.63 10.83
N LYS A 99 -7.62 -6.13 11.84
CA LYS A 99 -8.22 -6.89 12.96
C LYS A 99 -9.14 -6.02 13.81
N ASP A 100 -8.78 -4.77 14.06
CA ASP A 100 -9.62 -3.85 14.83
C ASP A 100 -10.90 -3.51 14.07
N GLN A 101 -10.83 -3.29 12.76
CA GLN A 101 -12.01 -3.15 11.90
C GLN A 101 -12.87 -4.43 11.86
N ALA A 102 -12.25 -5.61 11.83
CA ALA A 102 -12.98 -6.88 11.86
C ALA A 102 -13.78 -7.07 13.16
N LYS A 103 -13.30 -6.58 14.31
CA LYS A 103 -14.02 -6.64 15.60
C LYS A 103 -15.29 -5.78 15.57
N LEU A 104 -15.25 -4.65 14.87
CA LEU A 104 -16.40 -3.75 14.69
C LEU A 104 -17.39 -4.26 13.63
N CYS A 105 -16.99 -5.24 12.82
CA CYS A 105 -17.84 -5.80 11.78
C CYS A 105 -18.96 -6.67 12.39
N THR A 106 -20.20 -6.28 12.13
CA THR A 106 -21.41 -6.98 12.56
C THR A 106 -21.71 -8.21 11.70
N ASP A 107 -21.32 -8.18 10.42
CA ASP A 107 -21.47 -9.30 9.51
C ASP A 107 -20.42 -10.38 9.80
N LYS A 108 -20.90 -11.59 10.13
CA LYS A 108 -20.04 -12.72 10.50
C LYS A 108 -19.14 -13.16 9.34
N ARG A 109 -19.64 -13.16 8.11
CA ARG A 109 -18.92 -13.64 6.93
C ARG A 109 -17.79 -12.68 6.57
N MET A 110 -18.07 -11.38 6.58
CA MET A 110 -17.09 -10.31 6.35
C MET A 110 -16.03 -10.29 7.44
N ARG A 111 -16.43 -10.40 8.72
CA ARG A 111 -15.48 -10.52 9.84
C ARG A 111 -14.54 -11.71 9.67
N THR A 112 -15.07 -12.88 9.29
CA THR A 112 -14.28 -14.07 8.98
C THR A 112 -13.33 -13.81 7.81
N VAL A 113 -13.79 -13.24 6.71
CA VAL A 113 -12.94 -12.95 5.55
C VAL A 113 -11.79 -12.02 5.92
N ILE A 114 -12.07 -10.90 6.59
CA ILE A 114 -11.03 -9.94 7.00
C ILE A 114 -10.05 -10.60 7.99
N PHE A 115 -10.56 -11.27 9.02
CA PHE A 115 -9.70 -11.89 10.03
C PHE A 115 -8.80 -12.97 9.43
N PHE A 116 -9.34 -13.89 8.61
CA PHE A 116 -8.54 -14.99 8.06
C PHE A 116 -7.59 -14.54 6.95
N LYS A 117 -7.99 -13.57 6.12
CA LYS A 117 -7.10 -13.01 5.09
C LYS A 117 -5.89 -12.32 5.72
N PHE A 118 -6.08 -11.54 6.78
CA PHE A 118 -4.97 -10.83 7.44
C PHE A 118 -4.25 -11.67 8.51
N ALA A 119 -4.86 -12.71 9.08
CA ALA A 119 -4.22 -13.56 10.09
C ALA A 119 -3.38 -14.70 9.52
N LYS A 120 -3.63 -15.17 8.29
CA LYS A 120 -2.87 -16.28 7.69
C LYS A 120 -1.68 -15.85 6.83
N GLU A 121 -1.70 -14.64 6.26
CA GLU A 121 -0.64 -14.18 5.34
C GLU A 121 0.63 -13.69 6.08
N PHE A 122 0.48 -13.21 7.32
CA PHE A 122 1.57 -12.62 8.14
C PHE A 122 1.83 -13.40 9.44
N GLN A 123 1.81 -14.74 9.39
CA GLN A 123 2.40 -15.48 10.50
C GLN A 123 3.90 -15.18 10.58
N PRO A 124 4.44 -14.91 11.78
CA PRO A 124 5.88 -14.75 11.94
C PRO A 124 6.58 -15.97 11.35
N LEU A 125 7.63 -15.74 10.56
CA LEU A 125 8.52 -16.79 10.08
C LEU A 125 9.03 -17.54 11.31
N GLU A 126 8.53 -18.75 11.53
CA GLU A 126 9.04 -19.63 12.59
C GLU A 126 10.55 -19.80 12.34
N PRO A 127 11.41 -19.55 13.35
CA PRO A 127 12.84 -19.78 13.21
C PRO A 127 13.09 -21.30 13.08
N ASN A 128 13.63 -21.73 11.95
CA ASN A 128 14.11 -23.10 11.73
C ASN A 128 15.52 -23.29 12.31
#